data_AF-A0A969Y6L1-F1
#
_entry.id   AF-A0A969Y6L1-F1
#
_cell.length_a   1.000
_cell.length_b   1.000
_cell.length_c   1.000
_cell.angle_alpha   90.00
_cell.angle_beta   90.00
_cell.angle_gamma   90.00
#
_symmetry.space_group_name_H-M   'P 1'
#
loop_
_entity.id
_entity.type
_entity.pdbx_description
1 polymer ?
#
loop_
_entity_poly.entity_id
_entity_poly.type
_entity_poly.pdbx_seq_one_letter_code
_entity_poly.pdbx_strand_id
1 'polypeptide(L)'
;MSQAISMKEPYVQKPADTFCGATMVWMLGMILALMRCGLGCSAHADAAGNGFRFADVDEKSLGLWEEQKPVLVYNHGVISKEGVPADRARSSYVHPLYGLDGEVLTDDFPLDHYHHRGLFWAWPHVKIGEAEYSLWDLRGIRHQFERWSQKDVTDRAATLAVQNGWYVGTEKVVHETVRFTVHPARGDSRAIDIEFAWTPVKSTLTLMGAEGKSYGGLTLRFAPGTNTIITIPSGVTKDDLPMTNLPWADLTRLWAAEKRTSGAAIFVHPSHPDYPPQWLTRHYGVLCLGWPGVRPATFQPGNTIHCRYRVWIHRGLASVDRLSRAYADYRRVE
;
A
#
# COMPACT_ATOMS: atom_id res chain seq x y z
N MET A 1 12.60 36.61 24.30
CA MET A 1 13.52 35.47 24.52
C MET A 1 12.79 34.42 25.33
N SER A 2 12.30 33.37 24.68
CA SER A 2 11.60 32.26 25.34
C SER A 2 12.22 30.96 24.82
N GLN A 3 12.79 30.18 25.74
CA GLN A 3 13.56 28.98 25.46
C GLN A 3 12.61 27.81 25.22
N ALA A 4 12.78 27.13 24.08
CA ALA A 4 12.15 25.86 23.78
C ALA A 4 12.90 24.73 24.49
N ILE A 5 12.20 24.00 25.35
CA ILE A 5 12.70 22.81 26.03
C ILE A 5 12.60 21.64 25.06
N SER A 6 13.74 21.18 24.57
CA SER A 6 13.91 19.96 23.78
C SER A 6 14.01 18.76 24.74
N MET A 7 12.97 17.94 24.82
CA MET A 7 13.06 16.64 25.49
C MET A 7 13.60 15.60 24.51
N LYS A 8 14.88 15.26 24.66
CA LYS A 8 15.50 14.06 24.10
C LYS A 8 15.33 12.93 25.12
N GLU A 9 14.57 11.90 24.79
CA GLU A 9 14.62 10.63 25.52
C GLU A 9 15.85 9.81 25.09
N PRO A 10 16.59 9.19 26.03
CA PRO A 10 17.74 8.37 25.69
C PRO A 10 17.33 6.93 25.33
N TYR A 11 17.89 6.46 24.21
CA TYR A 11 17.88 5.07 23.77
C TYR A 11 18.69 4.21 24.75
N VAL A 12 18.04 3.31 25.49
CA VAL A 12 18.69 2.34 26.37
C VAL A 12 18.93 1.04 25.59
N GLN A 13 20.20 0.76 25.26
CA GLN A 13 20.63 -0.56 24.78
C GLN A 13 20.50 -1.59 25.93
N LYS A 14 19.82 -2.71 25.67
CA LYS A 14 19.93 -3.92 26.50
C LYS A 14 20.89 -4.92 25.85
N PRO A 15 21.70 -5.64 26.64
CA PRO A 15 22.73 -6.54 26.14
C PRO A 15 22.16 -7.82 25.52
N ALA A 16 22.95 -8.40 24.61
CA ALA A 16 22.68 -9.66 23.95
C ALA A 16 22.97 -10.83 24.90
N ASP A 17 21.95 -11.63 25.19
CA ASP A 17 22.12 -12.90 25.87
C ASP A 17 22.45 -14.00 24.85
N THR A 18 23.68 -14.49 24.95
CA THR A 18 24.16 -15.75 24.40
C THR A 18 23.40 -16.94 24.98
N PHE A 19 22.84 -17.80 24.14
CA PHE A 19 22.55 -19.18 24.51
C PHE A 19 23.13 -20.16 23.50
N CYS A 20 23.96 -21.05 24.04
CA CYS A 20 24.67 -22.12 23.37
C CYS A 20 23.82 -23.40 23.40
N GLY A 21 23.79 -24.12 22.27
CA GLY A 21 23.81 -25.58 22.17
C GLY A 21 22.68 -26.39 22.81
N ALA A 22 21.81 -26.96 21.96
CA ALA A 22 21.39 -28.36 22.10
C ALA A 22 20.93 -28.92 20.74
N THR A 23 21.61 -29.97 20.30
CA THR A 23 21.29 -30.84 19.17
C THR A 23 20.01 -31.64 19.44
N MET A 24 19.10 -31.75 18.46
CA MET A 24 18.17 -32.88 18.40
C MET A 24 17.80 -33.21 16.95
N VAL A 25 17.94 -34.51 16.62
CA VAL A 25 17.76 -35.14 15.31
C VAL A 25 16.49 -36.01 15.35
N TRP A 26 15.89 -36.24 14.17
CA TRP A 26 14.81 -37.17 13.80
C TRP A 26 13.38 -36.65 14.02
N MET A 27 12.47 -36.70 13.05
CA MET A 27 11.98 -37.93 12.42
C MET A 27 11.36 -37.67 11.02
N LEU A 28 11.79 -38.46 10.02
CA LEU A 28 11.09 -38.67 8.74
C LEU A 28 9.88 -39.58 8.98
N GLY A 29 8.73 -39.26 8.38
CA GLY A 29 7.53 -40.11 8.36
C GLY A 29 6.92 -40.16 6.97
N MET A 30 7.14 -41.28 6.28
CA MET A 30 6.56 -41.69 5.00
C MET A 30 5.11 -42.16 5.21
N ILE A 31 4.15 -41.69 4.39
CA ILE A 31 2.90 -42.43 4.13
C ILE A 31 2.60 -42.34 2.63
N LEU A 32 2.47 -43.50 1.98
CA LEU A 32 2.13 -43.66 0.57
C LEU A 32 0.93 -44.62 0.43
N ALA A 33 -0.05 -44.20 -0.40
CA ALA A 33 -1.06 -44.97 -1.15
C ALA A 33 -2.20 -45.66 -0.35
N LEU A 34 -3.46 -45.78 -0.78
CA LEU A 34 -4.17 -45.91 -2.07
C LEU A 34 -5.54 -45.18 -1.97
N MET A 35 -6.33 -44.81 -3.00
CA MET A 35 -6.88 -45.60 -4.11
C MET A 35 -7.67 -44.68 -5.07
N ARG A 36 -7.77 -45.06 -6.36
CA ARG A 36 -8.44 -44.36 -7.48
C ARG A 36 -9.93 -44.75 -7.64
N CYS A 37 -10.71 -43.81 -8.20
CA CYS A 37 -11.94 -43.88 -9.05
C CYS A 37 -13.03 -42.95 -8.48
N GLY A 38 -13.71 -42.09 -9.24
CA GLY A 38 -13.74 -41.81 -10.67
C GLY A 38 -14.76 -40.70 -10.96
N LEU A 39 -14.79 -40.25 -12.22
CA LEU A 39 -15.77 -39.35 -12.87
C LEU A 39 -15.89 -37.94 -12.25
N GLY A 40 -15.37 -36.88 -12.86
CA GLY A 40 -15.65 -36.50 -14.25
C GLY A 40 -16.75 -35.44 -14.28
N CYS A 41 -16.48 -34.27 -13.73
CA CYS A 41 -17.22 -33.05 -14.02
C CYS A 41 -16.20 -31.97 -14.36
N SER A 42 -15.81 -31.93 -15.63
CA SER A 42 -15.02 -30.84 -16.20
C SER A 42 -15.88 -29.59 -16.23
N ALA A 43 -15.82 -28.79 -15.16
CA ALA A 43 -16.15 -27.39 -15.27
C ALA A 43 -15.06 -26.76 -16.14
N HIS A 44 -15.38 -26.55 -17.41
CA HIS A 44 -14.61 -25.69 -18.29
C HIS A 44 -14.58 -24.29 -17.66
N ALA A 45 -13.50 -23.99 -16.94
CA ALA A 45 -13.11 -22.62 -16.70
C ALA A 45 -12.54 -22.13 -18.04
N ASP A 46 -13.26 -21.23 -18.70
CA ASP A 46 -12.78 -20.56 -19.90
C ASP A 46 -11.46 -19.85 -19.57
N ALA A 47 -10.35 -20.49 -19.94
CA ALA A 47 -9.04 -19.89 -19.95
C ALA A 47 -8.95 -19.01 -21.21
N ALA A 48 -9.43 -17.77 -21.09
CA ALA A 48 -9.21 -16.74 -22.09
C ALA A 48 -8.77 -15.44 -21.40
N GLY A 49 -7.46 -15.28 -21.24
CA GLY A 49 -6.81 -14.09 -20.69
C GLY A 49 -5.42 -14.41 -20.15
N ASN A 50 -4.64 -13.40 -19.74
CA ASN A 50 -3.29 -13.54 -19.14
C ASN A 50 -3.29 -14.28 -17.77
N GLY A 51 -4.22 -15.21 -17.54
CA GLY A 51 -4.27 -16.06 -16.36
C GLY A 51 -4.76 -15.36 -15.09
N PHE A 52 -5.33 -14.16 -15.18
CA PHE A 52 -5.80 -13.46 -13.99
C PHE A 52 -6.98 -14.17 -13.30
N ARG A 53 -6.95 -14.18 -11.97
CA ARG A 53 -7.99 -14.79 -11.13
C ARG A 53 -8.14 -14.02 -9.84
N PHE A 54 -9.36 -13.61 -9.51
CA PHE A 54 -9.72 -13.25 -8.14
C PHE A 54 -10.15 -14.50 -7.37
N ALA A 55 -9.76 -14.59 -6.09
CA ALA A 55 -10.30 -15.59 -5.18
C ALA A 55 -10.22 -15.07 -3.73
N ASP A 56 -11.18 -15.46 -2.91
CA ASP A 56 -11.14 -15.15 -1.48
C ASP A 56 -9.93 -15.88 -0.86
N VAL A 57 -9.12 -15.13 -0.12
CA VAL A 57 -8.05 -15.68 0.73
C VAL A 57 -8.67 -16.16 2.04
N ASP A 58 -9.58 -15.34 2.57
CA ASP A 58 -10.43 -15.62 3.72
C ASP A 58 -11.69 -14.71 3.65
N GLU A 59 -12.50 -14.72 4.71
CA GLU A 59 -13.73 -13.92 4.82
C GLU A 59 -13.52 -12.38 4.82
N LYS A 60 -12.27 -11.91 4.95
CA LYS A 60 -11.88 -10.50 5.07
C LYS A 60 -10.98 -10.02 3.92
N SER A 61 -10.53 -10.92 3.06
CA SER A 61 -9.41 -10.66 2.17
C SER A 61 -9.63 -11.28 0.79
N LEU A 62 -9.52 -10.46 -0.25
CA LEU A 62 -9.63 -10.90 -1.64
C LEU A 62 -8.26 -10.86 -2.30
N GLY A 63 -7.79 -12.00 -2.81
CA GLY A 63 -6.53 -12.09 -3.54
C GLY A 63 -6.72 -11.98 -5.05
N LEU A 64 -5.68 -11.51 -5.73
CA LEU A 64 -5.52 -11.54 -7.17
C LEU A 64 -4.26 -12.34 -7.52
N TRP A 65 -4.39 -13.28 -8.44
CA TRP A 65 -3.29 -14.06 -9.03
C TRP A 65 -3.22 -13.80 -10.52
N GLU A 66 -2.02 -13.88 -11.08
CA GLU A 66 -1.76 -14.05 -12.51
C GLU A 66 -1.15 -15.45 -12.69
N GLU A 67 -1.88 -16.33 -13.36
CA GLU A 67 -1.62 -17.77 -13.39
C GLU A 67 -1.57 -18.35 -11.96
N GLN A 68 -0.40 -18.85 -11.54
CA GLN A 68 -0.16 -19.37 -10.19
C GLN A 68 0.55 -18.35 -9.28
N LYS A 69 0.93 -17.18 -9.80
CA LYS A 69 1.70 -16.19 -9.05
C LYS A 69 0.77 -15.20 -8.35
N PRO A 70 0.91 -14.98 -7.03
CA PRO A 70 0.13 -13.98 -6.35
C PRO A 70 0.58 -12.57 -6.78
N VAL A 71 -0.37 -11.64 -6.87
CA VAL A 71 -0.12 -10.25 -7.30
C VAL A 71 -0.37 -9.28 -6.16
N LEU A 72 -1.56 -9.34 -5.56
CA LEU A 72 -1.93 -8.53 -4.41
C LEU A 72 -3.06 -9.19 -3.62
N VAL A 73 -3.22 -8.77 -2.37
CA VAL A 73 -4.40 -9.07 -1.55
C VAL A 73 -5.00 -7.76 -1.06
N TYR A 74 -6.30 -7.56 -1.32
CA TYR A 74 -7.07 -6.45 -0.80
C TYR A 74 -7.81 -6.87 0.47
N ASN A 75 -7.45 -6.26 1.59
CA ASN A 75 -8.09 -6.49 2.88
C ASN A 75 -9.32 -5.59 3.00
N HIS A 76 -10.50 -6.15 2.75
CA HIS A 76 -11.77 -5.42 2.84
C HIS A 76 -12.38 -5.51 4.25
N GLY A 77 -12.11 -6.60 4.98
CA GLY A 77 -12.51 -6.75 6.38
C GLY A 77 -11.55 -6.05 7.34
N VAL A 78 -11.97 -5.94 8.61
CA VAL A 78 -11.11 -5.38 9.67
C VAL A 78 -10.07 -6.43 10.06
N ILE A 79 -8.80 -6.11 9.78
CA ILE A 79 -7.65 -6.95 10.10
C ILE A 79 -7.04 -6.49 11.43
N SER A 80 -6.75 -7.46 12.28
CA SER A 80 -6.06 -7.32 13.57
C SER A 80 -4.92 -8.32 13.66
N LYS A 81 -3.94 -8.06 14.52
CA LYS A 81 -2.80 -8.95 14.75
C LYS A 81 -2.61 -9.17 16.25
N GLU A 82 -2.37 -10.40 16.65
CA GLU A 82 -2.02 -10.72 18.04
C GLU A 82 -0.78 -9.94 18.48
N GLY A 83 -0.76 -9.45 19.72
CA GLY A 83 0.33 -8.63 20.25
C GLY A 83 0.35 -7.18 19.78
N VAL A 84 -0.60 -6.77 18.92
CA VAL A 84 -0.78 -5.38 18.49
C VAL A 84 -2.00 -4.76 19.19
N PRO A 85 -1.94 -3.49 19.63
CA PRO A 85 -3.11 -2.81 20.20
C PRO A 85 -4.33 -2.85 19.26
N ALA A 86 -5.50 -3.17 19.82
CA ALA A 86 -6.73 -3.38 19.04
C ALA A 86 -7.18 -2.13 18.28
N ASP A 87 -6.85 -0.94 18.79
CA ASP A 87 -7.12 0.35 18.15
C ASP A 87 -6.27 0.61 16.90
N ARG A 88 -5.36 -0.32 16.57
CA ARG A 88 -4.62 -0.30 15.31
C ARG A 88 -5.36 -1.06 14.22
N ALA A 89 -6.36 -1.89 14.51
CA ALA A 89 -7.05 -2.70 13.50
C ALA A 89 -7.77 -1.83 12.46
N ARG A 90 -7.68 -2.19 11.17
CA ARG A 90 -8.36 -1.45 10.10
C ARG A 90 -8.66 -2.34 8.90
N SER A 91 -9.45 -1.80 7.98
CA SER A 91 -9.80 -2.36 6.68
C SER A 91 -9.34 -1.44 5.55
N SER A 92 -9.63 -1.83 4.31
CA SER A 92 -9.44 -1.02 3.10
C SER A 92 -7.98 -0.67 2.80
N TYR A 93 -7.15 -1.71 2.62
CA TYR A 93 -5.76 -1.57 2.21
C TYR A 93 -5.27 -2.81 1.46
N VAL A 94 -4.15 -2.69 0.74
CA VAL A 94 -3.51 -3.82 0.07
C VAL A 94 -2.33 -4.32 0.89
N HIS A 95 -2.38 -5.57 1.30
CA HIS A 95 -1.26 -6.33 1.83
C HIS A 95 -1.63 -7.83 1.86
N PRO A 96 -0.73 -8.72 1.44
CA PRO A 96 0.55 -8.45 0.77
C PRO A 96 0.39 -7.81 -0.62
N LEU A 97 1.39 -7.01 -1.01
CA LEU A 97 1.68 -6.65 -2.39
C LEU A 97 2.92 -7.43 -2.82
N TYR A 98 2.82 -8.17 -3.91
CA TYR A 98 3.88 -9.08 -4.34
C TYR A 98 4.75 -8.50 -5.45
N GLY A 99 6.02 -8.84 -5.41
CA GLY A 99 6.91 -8.67 -6.56
C GLY A 99 6.72 -9.76 -7.60
N LEU A 100 7.44 -9.67 -8.72
CA LEU A 100 7.21 -10.55 -9.87
C LEU A 100 7.65 -12.01 -9.66
N ASP A 101 8.45 -12.24 -8.62
CA ASP A 101 9.00 -13.55 -8.28
C ASP A 101 8.42 -14.09 -6.97
N GLY A 102 7.35 -13.48 -6.47
CA GLY A 102 6.59 -13.92 -5.29
C GLY A 102 7.06 -13.31 -3.97
N GLU A 103 8.06 -12.42 -4.00
CA GLU A 103 8.50 -11.69 -2.81
C GLU A 103 7.39 -10.81 -2.24
N VAL A 104 7.27 -10.73 -0.91
CA VAL A 104 6.32 -9.82 -0.26
C VAL A 104 6.97 -8.45 -0.11
N LEU A 105 6.54 -7.49 -0.93
CA LEU A 105 7.14 -6.15 -0.96
C LEU A 105 6.76 -5.32 0.26
N THR A 106 5.60 -5.57 0.85
CA THR A 106 4.99 -4.71 1.86
C THR A 106 4.98 -5.31 3.26
N ASP A 107 4.98 -4.45 4.29
CA ASP A 107 4.80 -4.89 5.68
C ASP A 107 3.36 -4.68 6.15
N ASP A 108 2.96 -5.41 7.19
CA ASP A 108 1.72 -5.17 7.92
C ASP A 108 1.95 -5.25 9.43
N PHE A 109 1.51 -4.19 10.12
CA PHE A 109 1.81 -3.94 11.54
C PHE A 109 3.31 -4.01 11.87
N PRO A 110 4.15 -3.17 11.24
CA PRO A 110 5.57 -3.16 11.53
C PRO A 110 5.79 -2.70 12.99
N LEU A 111 6.78 -3.28 13.67
CA LEU A 111 7.02 -3.08 15.11
C LEU A 111 7.27 -1.62 15.50
N ASP A 112 7.83 -0.84 14.58
CA ASP A 112 8.12 0.57 14.77
C ASP A 112 6.88 1.48 14.57
N HIS A 113 5.89 1.02 13.80
CA HIS A 113 4.71 1.79 13.42
C HIS A 113 3.47 0.90 13.17
N TYR A 114 2.83 0.36 14.21
CA TYR A 114 1.70 -0.56 14.07
C TYR A 114 0.50 -0.04 13.26
N HIS A 115 0.37 1.27 13.08
CA HIS A 115 -0.69 1.88 12.27
C HIS A 115 -0.38 1.87 10.76
N HIS A 116 0.85 1.58 10.35
CA HIS A 116 1.20 1.42 8.94
C HIS A 116 0.65 0.10 8.39
N ARG A 117 0.35 0.13 7.09
CA ARG A 117 -0.11 -0.99 6.27
C ARG A 117 0.68 -1.03 4.98
N GLY A 118 0.59 -2.11 4.24
CA GLY A 118 1.33 -2.28 2.99
C GLY A 118 1.14 -1.12 2.01
N LEU A 119 0.03 -1.11 1.27
CA LEU A 119 -0.37 0.02 0.45
C LEU A 119 -1.72 0.53 0.97
N PHE A 120 -1.73 1.73 1.52
CA PHE A 120 -2.88 2.32 2.19
C PHE A 120 -2.93 3.83 1.96
N TRP A 121 -4.04 4.47 2.30
CA TRP A 121 -4.18 5.91 2.27
C TRP A 121 -4.80 6.37 3.57
N ALA A 122 -4.23 7.42 4.16
CA ALA A 122 -4.67 7.95 5.44
C ALA A 122 -4.10 9.34 5.65
N TRP A 123 -4.72 10.12 6.54
CA TRP A 123 -4.24 11.46 6.91
C TRP A 123 -4.21 11.62 8.43
N PRO A 124 -3.16 12.25 8.98
CA PRO A 124 -3.07 12.55 10.42
C PRO A 124 -4.08 13.62 10.86
N HIS A 125 -4.43 14.53 9.95
CA HIS A 125 -5.43 15.57 10.18
C HIS A 125 -6.56 15.44 9.16
N VAL A 126 -7.73 15.02 9.65
CA VAL A 126 -8.97 14.95 8.89
C VAL A 126 -10.02 15.78 9.62
N LYS A 127 -10.45 16.90 9.06
CA LYS A 127 -11.57 17.67 9.62
C LYS A 127 -12.85 17.45 8.83
N ILE A 128 -13.94 17.19 9.55
CA ILE A 128 -15.30 17.10 9.02
C ILE A 128 -16.11 18.25 9.64
N GLY A 129 -16.32 19.31 8.87
CA GLY A 129 -16.73 20.60 9.45
C GLY A 129 -15.66 21.10 10.43
N GLU A 130 -16.06 21.38 11.66
CA GLU A 130 -15.16 21.86 12.72
C GLU A 130 -14.47 20.73 13.53
N ALA A 131 -14.96 19.49 13.43
CA ALA A 131 -14.45 18.37 14.22
C ALA A 131 -13.21 17.73 13.55
N GLU A 132 -12.20 17.39 14.35
CA GLU A 132 -10.93 16.83 13.88
C GLU A 132 -10.73 15.37 14.29
N TYR A 133 -10.26 14.57 13.35
CA TYR A 133 -10.03 13.13 13.42
C TYR A 133 -8.68 12.76 12.81
N SER A 134 -8.29 11.49 12.91
CA SER A 134 -7.09 10.96 12.24
C SER A 134 -7.38 9.60 11.64
N LEU A 135 -7.30 9.49 10.31
CA LEU A 135 -7.29 8.18 9.62
C LEU A 135 -5.93 7.50 9.78
N TRP A 136 -4.87 8.28 10.03
CA TRP A 136 -3.52 7.77 10.23
C TRP A 136 -3.43 6.95 11.51
N ASP A 137 -3.94 7.51 12.61
CA ASP A 137 -3.92 6.93 13.95
C ASP A 137 -5.23 6.23 14.33
N LEU A 138 -6.22 6.21 13.42
CA LEU A 138 -7.56 5.63 13.64
C LEU A 138 -8.32 6.26 14.81
N ARG A 139 -8.21 7.58 14.95
CA ARG A 139 -8.85 8.35 16.02
C ARG A 139 -10.19 8.90 15.55
N GLY A 140 -11.27 8.25 15.97
CA GLY A 140 -12.65 8.72 15.79
C GLY A 140 -13.22 8.66 14.37
N ILE A 141 -12.42 8.23 13.39
CA ILE A 141 -12.83 8.01 11.99
C ILE A 141 -12.21 6.72 11.47
N ARG A 142 -12.90 6.02 10.56
CA ARG A 142 -12.42 4.76 9.97
C ARG A 142 -12.93 4.58 8.55
N HIS A 143 -12.15 3.85 7.74
CA HIS A 143 -12.66 3.24 6.50
C HIS A 143 -13.65 2.12 6.82
N GLN A 144 -14.58 1.88 5.92
CA GLN A 144 -15.48 0.74 5.94
C GLN A 144 -15.72 0.26 4.52
N PHE A 145 -15.47 -1.01 4.27
CA PHE A 145 -15.92 -1.67 3.07
C PHE A 145 -17.45 -1.70 3.00
N GLU A 146 -18.00 -1.34 1.85
CA GLU A 146 -19.45 -1.37 1.61
C GLU A 146 -19.81 -2.44 0.59
N ARG A 147 -19.16 -2.42 -0.58
CA ARG A 147 -19.35 -3.44 -1.62
C ARG A 147 -18.28 -3.41 -2.69
N TRP A 148 -18.21 -4.51 -3.44
CA TRP A 148 -17.56 -4.55 -4.75
C TRP A 148 -18.47 -3.86 -5.78
N SER A 149 -17.92 -2.92 -6.54
CA SER A 149 -18.60 -2.36 -7.72
C SER A 149 -18.12 -2.99 -9.03
N GLN A 150 -16.95 -3.63 -9.03
CA GLN A 150 -16.40 -4.33 -10.20
C GLN A 150 -15.39 -5.41 -9.76
N LYS A 151 -15.42 -6.58 -10.40
CA LYS A 151 -14.44 -7.68 -10.24
C LYS A 151 -14.26 -8.36 -11.60
N ASP A 152 -13.54 -7.70 -12.49
CA ASP A 152 -13.48 -8.11 -13.89
C ASP A 152 -12.07 -8.54 -14.27
N VAL A 153 -11.99 -9.54 -15.13
CA VAL A 153 -10.74 -10.02 -15.71
C VAL A 153 -10.87 -10.03 -17.22
N THR A 154 -9.84 -9.53 -17.89
CA THR A 154 -9.67 -9.59 -19.34
C THR A 154 -8.26 -10.10 -19.67
N ASP A 155 -8.00 -10.30 -20.95
CA ASP A 155 -6.64 -10.49 -21.45
C ASP A 155 -5.73 -9.28 -21.17
N ARG A 156 -6.26 -8.07 -21.16
CA ARG A 156 -5.48 -6.84 -21.02
C ARG A 156 -5.21 -6.42 -19.57
N ALA A 157 -6.10 -6.74 -18.64
CA ALA A 157 -5.99 -6.34 -17.23
C ALA A 157 -6.98 -7.10 -16.33
N ALA A 158 -6.73 -7.08 -15.02
CA ALA A 158 -7.72 -7.33 -13.98
C ALA A 158 -8.14 -6.02 -13.31
N THR A 159 -9.44 -5.81 -13.15
CA THR A 159 -10.00 -4.59 -12.55
C THR A 159 -10.80 -4.93 -11.30
N LEU A 160 -10.41 -4.34 -10.17
CA LEU A 160 -11.14 -4.39 -8.91
C LEU A 160 -11.60 -2.97 -8.57
N ALA A 161 -12.91 -2.75 -8.47
CA ALA A 161 -13.45 -1.50 -7.96
C ALA A 161 -14.22 -1.74 -6.66
N VAL A 162 -13.91 -0.91 -5.67
CA VAL A 162 -14.38 -1.02 -4.30
C VAL A 162 -15.11 0.25 -3.92
N GLN A 163 -16.31 0.12 -3.37
CA GLN A 163 -16.99 1.20 -2.69
C GLN A 163 -16.77 1.08 -1.19
N ASN A 164 -16.22 2.13 -0.62
CA ASN A 164 -16.00 2.30 0.81
C ASN A 164 -16.74 3.55 1.29
N GLY A 165 -16.85 3.68 2.61
CA GLY A 165 -17.19 4.94 3.25
C GLY A 165 -16.20 5.28 4.34
N TRP A 166 -16.03 6.57 4.63
CA TRP A 166 -15.39 7.02 5.86
C TRP A 166 -16.47 7.29 6.88
N TYR A 167 -16.32 6.73 8.08
CA TYR A 167 -17.35 6.76 9.11
C TYR A 167 -16.84 7.39 10.39
N VAL A 168 -17.64 8.32 10.94
CA VAL A 168 -17.53 8.83 12.31
C VAL A 168 -18.69 8.22 13.09
N GLY A 169 -18.39 7.27 13.99
CA GLY A 169 -19.42 6.43 14.61
C GLY A 169 -20.20 5.64 13.55
N THR A 170 -21.50 5.90 13.43
CA THR A 170 -22.40 5.31 12.42
C THR A 170 -22.64 6.24 11.22
N GLU A 171 -22.18 7.48 11.27
CA GLU A 171 -22.40 8.45 10.20
C GLU A 171 -21.32 8.34 9.12
N LYS A 172 -21.75 8.18 7.86
CA LYS A 172 -20.88 8.28 6.70
C LYS A 172 -20.60 9.75 6.39
N VAL A 173 -19.32 10.12 6.43
CA VAL A 173 -18.86 11.50 6.21
C VAL A 173 -18.21 11.70 4.84
N VAL A 174 -17.68 10.63 4.23
CA VAL A 174 -17.12 10.62 2.87
C VAL A 174 -17.56 9.35 2.15
N HIS A 175 -18.02 9.48 0.90
CA HIS A 175 -18.11 8.36 -0.03
C HIS A 175 -16.75 8.15 -0.68
N GLU A 176 -16.26 6.91 -0.71
CA GLU A 176 -15.01 6.55 -1.34
C GLU A 176 -15.24 5.49 -2.42
N THR A 177 -14.63 5.69 -3.59
CA THR A 177 -14.40 4.62 -4.56
C THR A 177 -12.91 4.48 -4.80
N VAL A 178 -12.42 3.24 -4.75
CA VAL A 178 -11.05 2.89 -5.13
C VAL A 178 -11.11 1.89 -6.27
N ARG A 179 -10.46 2.18 -7.39
CA ARG A 179 -10.30 1.26 -8.51
C ARG A 179 -8.83 0.88 -8.66
N PHE A 180 -8.56 -0.42 -8.70
CA PHE A 180 -7.28 -1.00 -9.08
C PHE A 180 -7.42 -1.58 -10.49
N THR A 181 -6.53 -1.18 -11.40
CA THR A 181 -6.37 -1.81 -12.72
C THR A 181 -4.98 -2.42 -12.78
N VAL A 182 -4.93 -3.74 -12.69
CA VAL A 182 -3.70 -4.52 -12.65
C VAL A 182 -3.37 -4.99 -14.06
N HIS A 183 -2.23 -4.53 -14.58
CA HIS A 183 -1.74 -4.93 -15.88
C HIS A 183 -0.94 -6.24 -15.79
N PRO A 184 -0.90 -7.04 -16.86
CA PRO A 184 -0.07 -8.24 -16.94
C PRO A 184 1.40 -7.94 -16.65
N ALA A 185 2.10 -8.90 -16.03
CA ALA A 185 3.55 -8.77 -15.91
C ALA A 185 4.19 -8.82 -17.31
N ARG A 186 5.07 -7.86 -17.62
CA ARG A 186 5.80 -7.80 -18.89
C ARG A 186 7.28 -7.62 -18.65
N GLY A 187 8.07 -8.59 -19.11
CA GLY A 187 9.51 -8.61 -18.88
C GLY A 187 9.81 -8.58 -17.38
N ASP A 188 10.41 -7.48 -16.93
CA ASP A 188 10.90 -7.26 -15.57
C ASP A 188 10.07 -6.25 -14.77
N SER A 189 8.83 -5.95 -15.21
CA SER A 189 7.93 -5.03 -14.49
C SER A 189 6.44 -5.42 -14.54
N ARG A 190 5.66 -4.81 -13.64
CA ARG A 190 4.19 -4.81 -13.63
C ARG A 190 3.67 -3.43 -13.22
N ALA A 191 2.62 -2.96 -13.88
CA ALA A 191 1.89 -1.75 -13.50
C ALA A 191 0.58 -2.09 -12.78
N ILE A 192 0.27 -1.32 -11.74
CA ILE A 192 -1.03 -1.31 -11.05
C ILE A 192 -1.50 0.14 -11.00
N ASP A 193 -2.52 0.48 -11.77
CA ASP A 193 -3.15 1.79 -11.72
C ASP A 193 -4.14 1.85 -10.57
N ILE A 194 -4.18 2.97 -9.86
CA ILE A 194 -5.00 3.20 -8.69
C ILE A 194 -5.71 4.53 -8.86
N GLU A 195 -7.03 4.48 -8.84
CA GLU A 195 -7.87 5.65 -8.97
C GLU A 195 -8.73 5.80 -7.71
N PHE A 196 -8.69 6.97 -7.12
CA PHE A 196 -9.50 7.35 -5.98
C PHE A 196 -10.55 8.38 -6.39
N ALA A 197 -11.74 8.22 -5.84
CA ALA A 197 -12.78 9.24 -5.83
C ALA A 197 -13.30 9.40 -4.40
N TRP A 198 -13.17 10.61 -3.83
CA TRP A 198 -13.68 10.95 -2.50
C TRP A 198 -14.69 12.07 -2.60
N THR A 199 -15.90 11.85 -2.06
CA THR A 199 -16.98 12.85 -2.05
C THR A 199 -17.42 13.11 -0.62
N PRO A 200 -17.14 14.29 -0.04
CA PRO A 200 -17.69 14.66 1.26
C PRO A 200 -19.22 14.69 1.21
N VAL A 201 -19.88 14.17 2.24
CA VAL A 201 -21.34 13.94 2.20
C VAL A 201 -22.13 15.16 2.64
N LYS A 202 -21.95 15.59 3.89
CA LYS A 202 -22.76 16.66 4.52
C LYS A 202 -21.95 17.89 4.93
N SER A 203 -20.72 17.67 5.37
CA SER A 203 -19.83 18.73 5.88
C SER A 203 -18.59 18.84 5.00
N THR A 204 -17.92 19.98 5.10
CA THR A 204 -16.62 20.16 4.45
C THR A 204 -15.64 19.10 4.93
N LEU A 205 -14.83 18.59 4.02
CA LEU A 205 -13.68 17.73 4.32
C LEU A 205 -12.41 18.59 4.24
N THR A 206 -11.62 18.64 5.29
CA THR A 206 -10.27 19.22 5.22
C THR A 206 -9.23 18.15 5.49
N LEU A 207 -8.25 18.03 4.60
CA LEU A 207 -7.13 17.10 4.73
C LEU A 207 -5.83 17.87 4.93
N MET A 208 -4.95 17.36 5.78
CA MET A 208 -3.61 17.90 5.97
C MET A 208 -2.64 16.79 6.40
N GLY A 209 -1.42 16.84 5.86
CA GLY A 209 -0.30 16.01 6.28
C GLY A 209 0.40 16.60 7.51
N ALA A 210 1.18 15.78 8.21
CA ALA A 210 1.77 16.17 9.49
C ALA A 210 2.80 17.30 9.39
N GLU A 211 2.83 18.17 10.38
CA GLU A 211 3.73 19.32 10.43
C GLU A 211 5.20 18.89 10.38
N GLY A 212 5.97 19.57 9.54
CA GLY A 212 7.41 19.33 9.36
C GLY A 212 7.78 17.99 8.70
N LYS A 213 6.79 17.13 8.39
CA LYS A 213 7.04 15.78 7.82
C LYS A 213 6.06 15.39 6.71
N SER A 214 5.06 16.19 6.36
CA SER A 214 4.07 16.02 5.28
C SER A 214 3.33 14.69 5.14
N TYR A 215 3.64 13.65 5.92
CA TYR A 215 3.05 12.32 5.73
C TYR A 215 1.52 12.35 5.81
N GLY A 216 0.91 11.52 4.98
CA GLY A 216 -0.51 11.49 4.67
C GLY A 216 -0.71 10.89 3.27
N GLY A 217 -1.94 10.90 2.78
CA GLY A 217 -2.28 10.43 1.43
C GLY A 217 -1.90 8.97 1.17
N LEU A 218 -1.67 8.62 -0.10
CA LEU A 218 -1.29 7.27 -0.51
C LEU A 218 0.12 6.95 0.00
N THR A 219 0.23 5.87 0.75
CA THR A 219 1.46 5.43 1.41
C THR A 219 1.76 3.98 1.07
N LEU A 220 3.02 3.70 0.75
CA LEU A 220 3.56 2.36 0.56
C LEU A 220 4.62 2.06 1.64
N ARG A 221 4.25 1.19 2.58
CA ARG A 221 5.13 0.63 3.61
C ARG A 221 5.75 -0.66 3.08
N PHE A 222 7.05 -0.63 2.88
CA PHE A 222 7.81 -1.81 2.51
C PHE A 222 8.07 -2.69 3.73
N ALA A 223 8.20 -4.01 3.52
CA ALA A 223 8.59 -5.02 4.53
C ALA A 223 9.96 -4.68 5.17
N PRO A 224 10.63 -5.55 5.95
CA PRO A 224 12.05 -5.37 6.35
C PRO A 224 13.05 -5.94 5.32
N GLY A 225 14.23 -5.33 5.18
CA GLY A 225 15.19 -5.63 4.11
C GLY A 225 16.46 -4.78 4.24
N THR A 226 17.43 -5.00 3.36
CA THR A 226 18.73 -4.29 3.38
C THR A 226 19.00 -3.59 2.05
N ASN A 227 20.04 -2.76 2.01
CA ASN A 227 20.46 -2.04 0.80
C ASN A 227 19.31 -1.18 0.21
N THR A 228 18.56 -0.50 1.07
CA THR A 228 17.48 0.40 0.65
C THR A 228 18.04 1.55 -0.17
N ILE A 229 17.51 1.72 -1.37
CA ILE A 229 17.82 2.81 -2.30
C ILE A 229 16.51 3.51 -2.59
N ILE A 230 16.46 4.83 -2.37
CA ILE A 230 15.37 5.68 -2.83
C ILE A 230 15.85 6.47 -4.04
N THR A 231 15.08 6.39 -5.12
CA THR A 231 15.36 7.12 -6.37
C THR A 231 14.22 8.08 -6.66
N ILE A 232 14.57 9.31 -7.02
CA ILE A 232 13.65 10.38 -7.40
C ILE A 232 14.09 10.96 -8.77
N PRO A 233 13.37 11.92 -9.38
CA PRO A 233 13.74 12.45 -10.70
C PRO A 233 15.16 13.03 -10.80
N SER A 234 15.68 13.60 -9.71
CA SER A 234 17.04 14.13 -9.66
C SER A 234 18.13 13.09 -9.35
N GLY A 235 17.75 11.82 -9.15
CA GLY A 235 18.70 10.73 -8.87
C GLY A 235 18.43 9.99 -7.56
N VAL A 236 19.43 9.20 -7.16
CA VAL A 236 19.44 8.48 -5.88
C VAL A 236 19.61 9.46 -4.72
N THR A 237 18.76 9.36 -3.72
CA THR A 237 18.86 10.18 -2.50
C THR A 237 19.74 9.50 -1.47
N LYS A 238 20.53 10.29 -0.73
CA LYS A 238 21.24 9.81 0.48
C LYS A 238 20.46 10.08 1.76
N ASP A 239 19.61 11.11 1.74
CA ASP A 239 18.86 11.59 2.88
C ASP A 239 17.37 11.28 2.75
N ASP A 240 16.72 11.14 3.89
CA ASP A 240 15.28 11.12 3.99
C ASP A 240 14.71 12.49 3.58
N LEU A 241 13.63 12.49 2.79
CA LEU A 241 12.97 13.72 2.35
C LEU A 241 11.70 13.92 3.18
N PRO A 242 11.60 14.95 4.03
CA PRO A 242 10.40 15.15 4.86
C PRO A 242 9.28 15.90 4.15
N MET A 243 9.59 16.74 3.16
CA MET A 243 8.65 17.70 2.56
C MET A 243 9.12 18.10 1.16
N THR A 244 9.10 17.18 0.19
CA THR A 244 9.60 17.44 -1.17
C THR A 244 8.51 17.18 -2.21
N ASN A 245 8.29 18.14 -3.12
CA ASN A 245 7.34 17.96 -4.20
C ASN A 245 7.93 17.08 -5.31
N LEU A 246 7.32 15.92 -5.57
CA LEU A 246 7.85 14.92 -6.52
C LEU A 246 6.73 14.35 -7.41
N PRO A 247 6.97 14.18 -8.72
CA PRO A 247 6.03 13.49 -9.62
C PRO A 247 6.06 11.97 -9.43
N TRP A 248 7.15 11.44 -8.86
CA TRP A 248 7.32 10.04 -8.52
C TRP A 248 8.46 9.84 -7.51
N ALA A 249 8.39 8.74 -6.78
CA ALA A 249 9.50 8.21 -6.00
C ALA A 249 9.51 6.67 -6.12
N ASP A 250 10.71 6.10 -6.17
CA ASP A 250 10.97 4.66 -6.15
C ASP A 250 11.69 4.26 -4.88
N LEU A 251 11.37 3.07 -4.38
CA LEU A 251 12.18 2.39 -3.37
C LEU A 251 12.51 0.98 -3.87
N THR A 252 13.81 0.73 -3.95
CA THR A 252 14.41 -0.56 -4.27
C THR A 252 15.18 -1.07 -3.07
N ARG A 253 15.18 -2.38 -2.84
CA ARG A 253 16.01 -2.99 -1.79
C ARG A 253 16.22 -4.47 -1.99
N LEU A 254 17.11 -5.04 -1.18
CA LEU A 254 17.31 -6.48 -1.05
C LEU A 254 16.34 -7.05 0.00
N TRP A 255 15.43 -7.93 -0.42
CA TRP A 255 14.45 -8.55 0.48
C TRP A 255 15.11 -9.60 1.37
N ALA A 256 14.82 -9.52 2.67
CA ALA A 256 15.48 -10.34 3.67
C ALA A 256 15.17 -11.84 3.50
N ALA A 257 13.92 -12.18 3.16
CA ALA A 257 13.45 -13.55 3.04
C ALA A 257 13.87 -14.19 1.71
N GLU A 258 13.72 -13.46 0.60
CA GLU A 258 13.89 -13.99 -0.75
C GLU A 258 15.29 -13.78 -1.32
N LYS A 259 16.14 -12.98 -0.65
CA LYS A 259 17.50 -12.62 -1.09
C LYS A 259 17.55 -12.09 -2.52
N ARG A 260 16.53 -11.33 -2.91
CA ARG A 260 16.37 -10.74 -4.23
C ARG A 260 16.31 -9.22 -4.14
N THR A 261 16.85 -8.53 -5.13
CA THR A 261 16.64 -7.09 -5.27
C THR A 261 15.45 -6.85 -6.18
N SER A 262 14.47 -6.11 -5.70
CA SER A 262 13.36 -5.57 -6.49
C SER A 262 12.80 -4.33 -5.78
N GLY A 263 11.81 -3.70 -6.37
CA GLY A 263 11.25 -2.46 -5.83
C GLY A 263 9.89 -2.12 -6.40
N ALA A 264 9.36 -1.01 -5.89
CA ALA A 264 8.17 -0.40 -6.45
C ALA A 264 8.29 1.13 -6.41
N ALA A 265 7.87 1.74 -7.51
CA ALA A 265 7.69 3.18 -7.59
C ALA A 265 6.21 3.53 -7.48
N ILE A 266 5.92 4.71 -6.95
CA ILE A 266 4.61 5.35 -7.09
C ILE A 266 4.76 6.53 -8.04
N PHE A 267 3.93 6.54 -9.07
CA PHE A 267 3.83 7.59 -10.08
C PHE A 267 2.55 8.39 -9.89
N VAL A 268 2.63 9.72 -9.97
CA VAL A 268 1.49 10.63 -9.82
C VAL A 268 1.01 11.09 -11.18
N HIS A 269 -0.28 10.97 -11.49
CA HIS A 269 -0.79 11.50 -12.74
C HIS A 269 -0.78 13.04 -12.74
N PRO A 270 -0.47 13.71 -13.88
CA PRO A 270 -0.50 15.17 -13.97
C PRO A 270 -1.87 15.83 -13.70
N SER A 271 -2.96 15.07 -13.74
CA SER A 271 -4.30 15.55 -13.35
C SER A 271 -4.53 15.61 -11.84
N HIS A 272 -3.54 15.22 -11.03
CA HIS A 272 -3.63 15.29 -9.58
C HIS A 272 -3.84 16.75 -9.14
N PRO A 273 -4.73 17.04 -8.17
CA PRO A 273 -5.12 18.42 -7.81
C PRO A 273 -3.97 19.27 -7.26
N ASP A 274 -2.89 18.64 -6.81
CA ASP A 274 -1.69 19.28 -6.29
C ASP A 274 -0.47 18.69 -7.01
N TYR A 275 -0.38 18.77 -8.33
CA TYR A 275 0.72 18.14 -9.08
C TYR A 275 1.95 19.08 -9.22
N PRO A 276 3.18 18.61 -8.91
CA PRO A 276 3.50 17.40 -8.16
C PRO A 276 3.26 17.58 -6.66
N PRO A 277 2.69 16.57 -5.97
CA PRO A 277 2.31 16.70 -4.56
C PRO A 277 3.55 16.63 -3.66
N GLN A 278 3.41 17.06 -2.42
CA GLN A 278 4.45 16.93 -1.40
C GLN A 278 4.59 15.48 -0.93
N TRP A 279 5.83 15.04 -0.68
CA TRP A 279 6.18 13.69 -0.22
C TRP A 279 6.97 13.69 1.07
N LEU A 280 6.80 12.59 1.80
CA LEU A 280 7.78 12.07 2.73
C LEU A 280 8.37 10.76 2.21
N THR A 281 9.69 10.67 2.14
CA THR A 281 10.42 9.43 1.85
C THR A 281 11.33 9.09 3.00
N ARG A 282 11.41 7.80 3.36
CA ARG A 282 12.26 7.33 4.45
C ARG A 282 12.95 6.02 4.09
N HIS A 283 14.26 5.97 4.29
CA HIS A 283 15.09 4.80 4.02
C HIS A 283 14.79 3.60 4.94
N TYR A 284 14.05 3.81 6.04
CA TYR A 284 13.51 2.72 6.84
C TYR A 284 12.37 1.94 6.12
N GLY A 285 11.96 2.38 4.92
CA GLY A 285 11.06 1.61 4.05
C GLY A 285 9.66 2.20 3.94
N VAL A 286 9.52 3.52 3.80
CA VAL A 286 8.20 4.12 3.51
C VAL A 286 8.30 5.23 2.46
N LEU A 287 7.33 5.22 1.54
CA LEU A 287 7.04 6.31 0.63
C LEU A 287 5.63 6.82 0.95
N CYS A 288 5.52 8.04 1.47
CA CYS A 288 4.26 8.72 1.71
C CYS A 288 4.08 9.82 0.65
N LEU A 289 3.09 9.66 -0.22
CA LEU A 289 2.59 10.74 -1.05
C LEU A 289 1.71 11.62 -0.15
N GLY A 290 2.39 12.47 0.60
CA GLY A 290 1.86 13.33 1.64
C GLY A 290 0.99 14.46 1.13
N TRP A 291 0.03 14.22 0.23
CA TRP A 291 -0.92 15.21 -0.26
C TRP A 291 -1.99 15.54 0.80
N PRO A 292 -2.40 16.80 1.03
CA PRO A 292 -1.99 18.06 0.35
C PRO A 292 -0.75 18.75 0.94
N GLY A 293 0.09 18.00 1.62
CA GLY A 293 1.25 18.48 2.34
C GLY A 293 0.85 19.06 3.69
N VAL A 294 1.74 19.89 4.23
CA VAL A 294 1.52 20.60 5.50
C VAL A 294 0.55 21.78 5.39
N ARG A 295 0.00 22.05 4.18
CA ARG A 295 -1.02 23.07 3.98
C ARG A 295 -2.36 22.38 3.80
N PRO A 296 -3.39 22.74 4.58
CA PRO A 296 -4.68 22.08 4.49
C PRO A 296 -5.35 22.35 3.15
N ALA A 297 -6.04 21.33 2.63
CA ALA A 297 -6.96 21.47 1.50
C ALA A 297 -8.38 21.14 1.95
N THR A 298 -9.32 22.05 1.70
CA THR A 298 -10.73 21.94 2.10
C THR A 298 -11.62 21.72 0.88
N PHE A 299 -12.52 20.75 0.97
CA PHE A 299 -13.41 20.32 -0.08
C PHE A 299 -14.87 20.42 0.38
N GLN A 300 -15.73 20.93 -0.50
CA GLN A 300 -17.16 21.14 -0.21
C GLN A 300 -17.95 19.83 -0.32
N PRO A 301 -19.07 19.69 0.43
CA PRO A 301 -20.02 18.60 0.24
C PRO A 301 -20.44 18.42 -1.22
N GLY A 302 -20.51 17.18 -1.70
CA GLY A 302 -20.89 16.84 -3.06
C GLY A 302 -19.78 17.01 -4.11
N ASN A 303 -18.70 17.75 -3.81
CA ASN A 303 -17.57 17.88 -4.73
C ASN A 303 -16.68 16.63 -4.65
N THR A 304 -16.55 15.93 -5.77
CA THR A 304 -15.73 14.71 -5.83
C THR A 304 -14.29 15.05 -6.16
N ILE A 305 -13.38 14.52 -5.35
CA ILE A 305 -11.94 14.67 -5.52
C ILE A 305 -11.40 13.43 -6.20
N HIS A 306 -10.69 13.62 -7.31
CA HIS A 306 -10.12 12.53 -8.09
C HIS A 306 -8.60 12.53 -8.01
N CYS A 307 -8.03 11.38 -7.67
CA CYS A 307 -6.59 11.17 -7.70
C CYS A 307 -6.25 9.89 -8.46
N ARG A 308 -5.24 9.97 -9.34
CA ARG A 308 -4.79 8.84 -10.17
C ARG A 308 -3.31 8.59 -9.92
N TYR A 309 -2.97 7.36 -9.59
CA TYR A 309 -1.62 6.91 -9.32
C TYR A 309 -1.31 5.61 -10.06
N ARG A 310 -0.02 5.32 -10.24
CA ARG A 310 0.45 3.99 -10.65
C ARG A 310 1.48 3.50 -9.66
N VAL A 311 1.28 2.29 -9.14
CA VAL A 311 2.35 1.51 -8.52
C VAL A 311 3.03 0.71 -9.63
N TRP A 312 4.32 0.94 -9.83
CA TRP A 312 5.12 0.25 -10.84
C TRP A 312 6.15 -0.63 -10.16
N ILE A 313 5.90 -1.94 -10.19
CA ILE A 313 6.73 -2.97 -9.58
C ILE A 313 7.78 -3.39 -10.58
N HIS A 314 9.02 -3.59 -10.12
CA HIS A 314 10.12 -3.96 -11.00
C HIS A 314 11.13 -4.87 -10.33
N ARG A 315 11.76 -5.75 -11.13
CA ARG A 315 12.93 -6.54 -10.70
C ARG A 315 14.19 -5.68 -10.72
N GLY A 316 15.13 -6.03 -9.84
CA GLY A 316 16.45 -5.43 -9.79
C GLY A 316 16.42 -3.97 -9.36
N LEU A 317 17.50 -3.26 -9.68
CA LEU A 317 17.61 -1.82 -9.47
C LEU A 317 17.13 -1.09 -10.72
N ALA A 318 16.09 -0.27 -10.59
CA ALA A 318 15.66 0.59 -11.68
C ALA A 318 16.53 1.86 -11.74
N SER A 319 17.11 2.14 -12.91
CA SER A 319 17.79 3.41 -13.15
C SER A 319 16.80 4.57 -13.27
N VAL A 320 17.28 5.80 -13.06
CA VAL A 320 16.49 7.04 -13.25
C VAL A 320 15.88 7.08 -14.66
N ASP A 321 16.62 6.69 -15.69
CA ASP A 321 16.13 6.65 -17.07
C ASP A 321 15.00 5.63 -17.26
N ARG A 322 15.11 4.47 -16.62
CA ARG A 322 14.07 3.42 -16.68
C ARG A 322 12.80 3.90 -15.98
N LEU A 323 12.93 4.48 -14.80
CA LEU A 323 11.81 5.08 -14.04
C LEU A 323 11.17 6.24 -14.82
N SER A 324 11.98 7.09 -15.44
CA SER A 324 11.50 8.23 -16.22
C SER A 324 10.73 7.80 -17.47
N ARG A 325 11.19 6.73 -18.16
CA ARG A 325 10.45 6.14 -19.29
C ARG A 325 9.13 5.52 -18.84
N ALA A 326 9.15 4.70 -17.78
CA ALA A 326 7.94 4.10 -17.24
C ALA A 326 6.92 5.16 -16.78
N TYR A 327 7.40 6.26 -16.21
CA TYR A 327 6.58 7.40 -15.84
C TYR A 327 6.01 8.13 -17.07
N ALA A 328 6.81 8.36 -18.11
CA ALA A 328 6.35 8.97 -19.36
C ALA A 328 5.27 8.13 -20.05
N ASP A 329 5.38 6.80 -20.01
CA ASP A 329 4.37 5.89 -20.55
C ASP A 329 3.06 5.95 -19.74
N TYR A 330 3.15 6.03 -18.41
CA TYR A 330 1.97 6.21 -17.55
C TYR A 330 1.22 7.51 -17.85
N ARG A 331 1.95 8.62 -18.06
CA ARG A 331 1.34 9.93 -18.36
C ARG A 331 0.56 10.00 -19.67
N ARG A 332 0.75 9.03 -20.58
CA ARG A 332 0.06 8.97 -21.87
C ARG A 332 -1.24 8.16 -21.81
N VAL A 333 -1.49 7.46 -20.70
CA VAL A 333 -2.72 6.72 -20.49
C VAL A 333 -3.80 7.72 -20.11
N GLU A 334 -4.78 7.92 -21.01
CA GLU A 334 -5.91 8.84 -20.83
C GLU A 334 -6.73 8.53 -19.57
#